data_AF-A0A7J2YSM1-F1
#
_entry.id   AF-A0A7J2YSM1-F1
#
_cell.length_a   1.000
_cell.length_b   1.000
_cell.length_c   1.000
_cell.angle_alpha   90.00
_cell.angle_beta   90.00
_cell.angle_gamma   90.00
#
_symmetry.space_group_name_H-M   'P 1'
#
loop_
_entity.id
_entity.type
_entity.pdbx_description
1 polymer ?
#
loop_
_entity_poly.entity_id
_entity_poly.type
_entity_poly.pdbx_seq_one_letter_code
_entity_poly.pdbx_strand_id
1 'polypeptide(L)'
;MSVSISLDISSGEEFAQEISRFDAAMKTRIREQLLEWAQSVQADAERLVPVRTGYLQSTIYAKSVDWQIEVGAEAPYAAAVEFGTRNMRAQPYLNPAIEAYLPSLERVLLDALDSAKAEAQL
;
A
#
# COMPACT_ATOMS: atom_id res chain seq x y z
N MET A 1 14.16 -4.29 0.90
CA MET A 1 13.41 -4.07 -0.37
C MET A 1 12.02 -3.62 0.00
N SER A 2 11.48 -2.61 -0.67
CA SER A 2 10.10 -2.18 -0.46
C SER A 2 9.47 -1.72 -1.76
N VAL A 3 8.14 -1.70 -1.77
CA VAL A 3 7.30 -1.07 -2.78
C VAL A 3 6.52 0.04 -2.08
N SER A 4 6.56 1.23 -2.66
CA SER A 4 5.82 2.39 -2.15
C SER A 4 4.77 2.82 -3.17
N ILE A 5 3.56 3.09 -2.69
CA ILE A 5 2.49 3.71 -3.45
C ILE A 5 2.28 5.11 -2.87
N SER A 6 2.53 6.15 -3.68
CA SER A 6 2.18 7.53 -3.34
C SER A 6 0.84 7.88 -3.98
N LEU A 7 -0.06 8.46 -3.18
CA LEU A 7 -1.25 9.09 -3.72
C LEU A 7 -0.96 10.58 -3.94
N ASP A 8 -0.56 10.92 -5.16
CA ASP A 8 -0.35 12.29 -5.57
C ASP A 8 -1.68 12.94 -5.99
N ILE A 9 -2.24 13.73 -5.08
CA ILE A 9 -3.39 14.59 -5.37
C ILE A 9 -2.88 15.78 -6.18
N SER A 10 -2.64 15.56 -7.47
CA SER A 10 -2.19 16.60 -8.38
C SER A 10 -2.98 16.53 -9.69
N SER A 11 -4.21 17.01 -9.67
CA SER A 11 -4.99 17.19 -10.89
C SER A 11 -5.72 18.54 -10.88
N GLY A 12 -5.06 19.59 -11.37
CA GLY A 12 -5.65 20.92 -11.58
C GLY A 12 -5.82 21.72 -10.29
N GLU A 13 -5.51 23.02 -10.35
CA GLU A 13 -5.64 23.94 -9.22
C GLU A 13 -7.05 23.96 -8.60
N GLU A 14 -8.07 23.51 -9.34
CA GLU A 14 -9.45 23.31 -8.88
C GLU A 14 -9.62 22.10 -7.93
N PHE A 15 -9.00 20.94 -8.21
CA PHE A 15 -9.15 19.74 -7.35
C PHE A 15 -8.40 19.88 -6.03
N ALA A 16 -7.27 20.60 -6.02
CA ALA A 16 -6.52 20.90 -4.80
C ALA A 16 -7.33 21.79 -3.84
N GLN A 17 -8.14 22.71 -4.37
CA GLN A 17 -9.08 23.53 -3.58
C GLN A 17 -10.27 22.70 -3.08
N GLU A 18 -10.81 21.80 -3.89
CA GLU A 18 -11.91 20.92 -3.48
C GLU A 18 -11.47 19.89 -2.43
N ILE A 19 -10.24 19.36 -2.52
CA ILE A 19 -9.65 18.51 -1.47
C ILE A 19 -9.27 19.31 -0.22
N SER A 20 -8.99 20.60 -0.34
CA SER A 20 -8.77 21.46 0.83
C SER A 20 -10.06 21.63 1.65
N ARG A 21 -11.23 21.48 1.01
CA ARG A 21 -12.55 21.45 1.65
C ARG A 21 -12.90 20.12 2.29
N PHE A 22 -12.20 19.03 1.95
CA PHE A 22 -12.38 17.78 2.68
C PHE A 22 -12.16 18.02 4.16
N ASP A 23 -13.18 17.66 4.94
CA ASP A 23 -13.07 17.75 6.38
C ASP A 23 -11.89 16.87 6.86
N ALA A 24 -11.37 17.20 8.05
CA ALA A 24 -10.29 16.43 8.63
C ALA A 24 -10.66 14.95 8.89
N ALA A 25 -11.95 14.64 9.06
CA ALA A 25 -12.45 13.31 9.29
C ALA A 25 -12.38 12.43 8.03
N MET A 26 -12.65 12.95 6.84
CA MET A 26 -12.54 12.21 5.59
C MET A 26 -11.08 11.91 5.26
N LYS A 27 -10.19 12.89 5.41
CA LYS A 27 -8.74 12.66 5.25
C LYS A 27 -8.24 11.58 6.19
N THR A 28 -8.74 11.59 7.43
CA THR A 28 -8.42 10.56 8.43
C THR A 28 -8.95 9.20 8.00
N ARG A 29 -10.20 9.11 7.56
CA ARG A 29 -10.82 7.87 7.09
C ARG A 29 -10.09 7.24 5.90
N ILE A 30 -9.71 8.05 4.91
CA ILE A 30 -8.97 7.55 3.74
C ILE A 30 -7.61 7.02 4.20
N ARG A 31 -6.90 7.74 5.07
CA ARG A 31 -5.61 7.29 5.63
C ARG A 31 -5.74 5.98 6.41
N GLU A 32 -6.81 5.82 7.20
CA GLU A 32 -7.11 4.58 7.91
C GLU A 32 -7.34 3.42 6.94
N GLN A 33 -8.16 3.61 5.90
CA GLN A 33 -8.41 2.59 4.87
C GLN A 33 -7.14 2.19 4.11
N LEU A 34 -6.29 3.17 3.80
CA LEU A 34 -5.00 2.95 3.17
C LEU A 34 -4.06 2.14 4.09
N LEU A 35 -4.04 2.44 5.39
CA LEU A 35 -3.26 1.68 6.36
C LEU A 35 -3.79 0.24 6.52
N GLU A 36 -5.10 0.05 6.59
CA GLU A 36 -5.74 -1.28 6.63
C GLU A 36 -5.42 -2.11 5.40
N TRP A 37 -5.44 -1.49 4.21
CA TRP A 37 -5.01 -2.10 2.97
C TRP A 37 -3.54 -2.55 3.06
N ALA A 38 -2.65 -1.67 3.54
CA ALA A 38 -1.23 -1.97 3.68
C ALA A 38 -0.97 -3.15 4.64
N GLN A 39 -1.68 -3.17 5.78
CA GLN A 39 -1.62 -4.25 6.75
C GLN A 39 -2.12 -5.58 6.19
N SER A 40 -3.16 -5.54 5.33
CA SER A 40 -3.65 -6.74 4.64
C SER A 40 -2.61 -7.30 3.67
N VAL A 41 -1.94 -6.42 2.91
CA VAL A 41 -0.82 -6.82 2.03
C VAL A 41 0.34 -7.39 2.84
N GLN A 42 0.72 -6.75 3.96
CA GLN A 42 1.74 -7.29 4.86
C GLN A 42 1.37 -8.69 5.35
N ALA A 43 0.16 -8.89 5.85
CA ALA A 43 -0.29 -10.17 6.37
C ALA A 43 -0.24 -11.26 5.28
N ASP A 44 -0.60 -10.92 4.04
CA ASP A 44 -0.51 -11.88 2.94
C ASP A 44 0.93 -12.19 2.53
N ALA A 45 1.78 -11.17 2.46
CA ALA A 45 3.21 -11.34 2.22
C ALA A 45 3.87 -12.23 3.30
N GLU A 46 3.48 -12.08 4.56
CA GLU A 46 3.92 -12.94 5.67
C GLU A 46 3.44 -14.39 5.53
N ARG A 47 2.30 -14.66 4.89
CA ARG A 47 1.83 -16.02 4.61
C ARG A 47 2.56 -16.66 3.44
N LEU A 48 2.89 -15.87 2.41
CA LEU A 48 3.52 -16.35 1.18
C LEU A 48 5.02 -16.56 1.32
N VAL A 49 5.67 -15.80 2.20
CA VAL A 49 7.13 -15.81 2.31
C VAL A 49 7.68 -17.18 2.71
N PRO A 50 8.75 -17.67 2.06
CA PRO A 50 9.38 -18.92 2.43
C PRO A 50 10.04 -18.81 3.82
N VAL A 51 9.67 -19.72 4.73
CA VAL A 51 10.18 -19.72 6.11
C VAL A 51 11.24 -20.79 6.31
N ARG A 52 12.46 -20.36 6.68
CA ARG A 52 13.53 -21.26 7.19
C ARG A 52 13.81 -21.02 8.67
N THR A 53 14.12 -19.77 9.02
CA THR A 53 14.38 -19.31 10.41
C THR A 53 13.34 -18.31 10.91
N GLY A 54 12.46 -17.82 10.04
CA GLY A 54 11.50 -16.75 10.36
C GLY A 54 12.05 -15.33 10.25
N TYR A 55 13.36 -15.13 10.07
CA TYR A 55 13.94 -13.77 10.05
C TYR A 55 13.35 -12.90 8.93
N LEU A 56 13.30 -13.39 7.69
CA LEU A 56 12.72 -12.63 6.57
C LEU A 56 11.27 -12.22 6.86
N GLN A 57 10.44 -13.17 7.29
CA GLN A 57 9.04 -12.94 7.67
C GLN A 57 8.92 -11.86 8.75
N SER A 58 9.73 -11.94 9.81
CA SER A 58 9.71 -10.96 10.91
C SER A 58 10.15 -9.54 10.52
N THR A 59 10.78 -9.37 9.35
CA THR A 59 11.22 -8.06 8.85
C THR A 59 10.25 -7.44 7.85
N ILE A 60 9.15 -8.14 7.51
CA ILE A 60 8.11 -7.58 6.65
C ILE A 60 7.37 -6.49 7.43
N TYR A 61 7.12 -5.36 6.79
CA TYR A 61 6.43 -4.22 7.39
C TYR A 61 5.47 -3.55 6.41
N ALA A 62 4.44 -2.92 6.97
CA ALA A 62 3.62 -1.91 6.32
C ALA A 62 3.69 -0.60 7.12
N LYS A 63 3.89 0.52 6.44
CA LYS A 63 3.96 1.87 7.03
C LYS A 63 3.17 2.84 6.16
N SER A 64 2.49 3.80 6.79
CA SER A 64 1.86 4.93 6.12
C SER A 64 2.49 6.23 6.60
N VAL A 65 2.96 7.06 5.68
CA VAL A 65 3.46 8.41 5.95
C VAL A 65 2.67 9.38 5.07
N ASP A 66 1.83 10.21 5.70
CA ASP A 66 0.91 11.14 5.03
C ASP A 66 -0.03 10.48 4.01
N TRP A 67 0.33 10.56 2.73
CA TRP A 67 -0.42 10.00 1.58
C TRP A 67 0.39 8.92 0.85
N GLN A 68 1.47 8.46 1.46
CA GLN A 68 2.33 7.41 0.96
C GLN A 68 2.20 6.17 1.84
N ILE A 69 2.01 5.03 1.19
CA ILE A 69 2.04 3.72 1.82
C ILE A 69 3.29 3.01 1.35
N GLU A 70 3.99 2.37 2.27
CA GLU A 70 5.15 1.55 1.98
C GLU A 70 4.94 0.16 2.57
N VAL A 71 5.12 -0.87 1.73
CA VAL A 71 5.17 -2.27 2.18
C VAL A 71 6.50 -2.86 1.72
N GLY A 72 7.20 -3.52 2.62
CA GLY A 72 8.53 -4.03 2.33
C GLY A 72 9.06 -5.02 3.34
N ALA A 73 10.32 -5.38 3.18
CA ALA A 73 11.08 -6.22 4.09
C ALA A 73 12.50 -5.67 4.30
N GLU A 74 12.94 -5.59 5.55
CA GLU A 74 14.26 -5.05 5.92
C GLU A 74 15.40 -6.06 5.75
N ALA A 75 15.10 -7.36 5.68
CA ALA A 75 16.14 -8.38 5.51
C ALA A 75 17.01 -8.09 4.26
N PRO A 76 18.35 -8.11 4.38
CA PRO A 76 19.25 -7.77 3.27
C PRO A 76 19.10 -8.65 2.02
N TYR A 77 18.61 -9.87 2.21
CA TYR A 77 18.41 -10.86 1.14
C TYR A 77 16.96 -10.91 0.62
N ALA A 78 16.07 -10.01 1.08
CA ALA A 78 14.67 -9.95 0.66
C ALA A 78 14.51 -9.91 -0.88
N ALA A 79 15.23 -9.01 -1.55
CA ALA A 79 15.17 -8.88 -3.00
C ALA A 79 15.68 -10.12 -3.74
N ALA A 80 16.70 -10.79 -3.20
CA ALA A 80 17.21 -12.03 -3.77
C ALA A 80 16.18 -13.16 -3.67
N VAL A 81 15.37 -13.19 -2.61
CA VAL A 81 14.25 -14.15 -2.45
C VAL A 81 13.12 -13.81 -3.41
N GLU A 82 12.70 -12.55 -3.47
CA GLU A 82 11.59 -12.10 -4.32
C GLU A 82 11.85 -12.35 -5.82
N PHE A 83 13.02 -11.93 -6.32
CA PHE A 83 13.34 -11.95 -7.75
C PHE A 83 14.24 -13.11 -8.18
N GLY A 84 14.80 -13.85 -7.22
CA GLY A 84 15.82 -14.85 -7.50
C GLY A 84 17.19 -14.24 -7.80
N THR A 85 18.14 -15.12 -8.04
CA THR A 85 19.51 -14.79 -8.46
C THR A 85 19.97 -15.78 -9.52
N ARG A 86 21.18 -15.60 -10.07
CA ARG A 86 21.77 -16.56 -11.02
C ARG A 86 21.73 -18.02 -10.52
N ASN A 87 21.84 -18.23 -9.21
CA ASN A 87 21.96 -19.56 -8.61
C ASN A 87 20.71 -19.98 -7.81
N MET A 88 19.67 -19.15 -7.74
CA MET A 88 18.48 -19.40 -6.92
C MET A 88 17.23 -18.93 -7.66
N ARG A 89 16.20 -19.79 -7.78
CA ARG A 89 14.92 -19.41 -8.37
C ARG A 89 14.19 -18.38 -7.48
N ALA A 90 13.43 -17.50 -8.11
CA ALA A 90 12.56 -16.55 -7.43
C ALA A 90 11.51 -17.30 -6.58
N GLN A 91 11.26 -16.76 -5.38
CA GLN A 91 10.21 -17.18 -4.45
C GLN A 91 9.45 -15.92 -4.05
N PRO A 92 8.66 -15.35 -4.99
CA PRO A 92 8.00 -14.08 -4.78
C PRO A 92 6.94 -14.19 -3.69
N TYR A 93 6.90 -13.20 -2.82
CA TYR A 93 5.99 -13.10 -1.69
C TYR A 93 5.38 -11.71 -1.56
N LEU A 94 6.11 -10.67 -1.97
CA LEU A 94 5.64 -9.29 -1.88
C LEU A 94 4.82 -8.89 -3.11
N ASN A 95 5.31 -9.14 -4.32
CA ASN A 95 4.59 -8.81 -5.54
C ASN A 95 3.23 -9.54 -5.65
N PRO A 96 3.13 -10.86 -5.43
CA PRO A 96 1.84 -11.55 -5.46
C PRO A 96 0.86 -11.04 -4.39
N ALA A 97 1.36 -10.68 -3.20
CA ALA A 97 0.52 -10.05 -2.18
C ALA A 97 -0.02 -8.71 -2.67
N ILE A 98 0.82 -7.84 -3.24
CA ILE A 98 0.35 -6.54 -3.77
C ILE A 98 -0.69 -6.74 -4.87
N GLU A 99 -0.40 -7.61 -5.85
CA GLU A 99 -1.31 -7.91 -6.96
C GLU A 99 -2.69 -8.40 -6.49
N ALA A 100 -2.74 -9.22 -5.45
CA ALA A 100 -3.99 -9.72 -4.88
C ALA A 100 -4.88 -8.60 -4.31
N TYR A 101 -4.29 -7.52 -3.82
CA TYR A 101 -4.99 -6.41 -3.17
C TYR A 101 -5.09 -5.14 -4.03
N LEU A 102 -4.51 -5.10 -5.24
CA LEU A 102 -4.67 -3.97 -6.18
C LEU A 102 -6.15 -3.61 -6.45
N PRO A 103 -7.08 -4.57 -6.68
CA PRO A 103 -8.49 -4.23 -6.90
C PRO A 103 -9.14 -3.57 -5.68
N SER A 104 -8.74 -3.94 -4.47
CA SER A 104 -9.23 -3.33 -3.24
C SER A 104 -8.73 -1.89 -3.08
N LEU A 105 -7.49 -1.61 -3.50
CA LEU A 105 -6.95 -0.24 -3.50
C LEU A 105 -7.74 0.66 -4.44
N GLU A 106 -8.01 0.20 -5.66
CA GLU A 106 -8.82 0.94 -6.63
C GLU A 106 -10.20 1.29 -6.05
N ARG A 107 -10.84 0.32 -5.35
CA ARG A 107 -12.12 0.54 -4.68
C ARG A 107 -12.04 1.65 -3.63
N VAL A 108 -11.03 1.62 -2.75
CA VAL A 108 -10.83 2.64 -1.71
C VAL A 108 -10.67 4.03 -2.33
N LEU A 109 -9.93 4.14 -3.43
CA LEU A 109 -9.73 5.42 -4.13
C LEU A 109 -11.02 5.92 -4.80
N LEU A 110 -11.78 5.04 -5.44
CA LEU A 110 -13.07 5.40 -6.06
C LEU A 110 -14.09 5.84 -5.01
N ASP A 111 -14.21 5.11 -3.91
CA ASP A 111 -15.12 5.46 -2.81
C ASP A 111 -14.74 6.82 -2.18
N ALA A 112 -13.44 7.11 -2.08
CA ALA A 112 -12.93 8.41 -1.64
C ALA A 112 -13.30 9.54 -2.62
N LEU A 113 -13.17 9.30 -3.94
CA LEU A 113 -13.55 10.27 -4.97
C LEU A 113 -15.07 10.52 -5.02
N ASP A 114 -15.88 9.50 -4.83
CA ASP A 114 -17.34 9.64 -4.84
C ASP A 114 -17.82 10.39 -3.59
N SER A 115 -17.20 10.14 -2.43
CA SER A 115 -17.43 10.92 -1.22
C SER A 115 -17.07 12.40 -1.42
N ALA A 116 -15.98 12.69 -2.15
CA ALA A 116 -15.60 14.05 -2.58
C ALA A 116 -16.69 14.76 -3.35
N LYS A 117 -17.20 14.10 -4.39
CA LYS A 117 -18.16 14.70 -5.31
C LYS A 117 -19.50 14.96 -4.64
N ALA A 118 -19.91 14.09 -3.70
CA ALA A 118 -21.14 14.25 -2.96
C ALA A 118 -21.12 15.50 -2.05
N GLU A 119 -19.98 15.81 -1.42
CA GLU A 119 -19.84 17.01 -0.59
C GLU A 119 -19.67 18.29 -1.40
N ALA A 120 -19.02 18.24 -2.56
CA ALA A 120 -18.86 19.41 -3.45
C ALA A 120 -20.15 19.83 -4.18
N GLN A 121 -21.18 18.97 -4.19
CA GLN A 121 -22.50 19.25 -4.78
C GLN A 121 -23.51 19.81 -3.75
N LEU A 122 -23.07 20.09 -2.51
CA LEU A 122 -23.79 20.87 -1.50
C LEU A 122 -23.28 22.32 -1.45
#